data_AF-A0A4Z2EM75-F1
#
_entry.id   AF-A0A4Z2EM75-F1
#
_cell.length_a   1.000
_cell.length_b   1.000
_cell.length_c   1.000
_cell.angle_alpha   90.00
_cell.angle_beta   90.00
_cell.angle_gamma   90.00
#
_symmetry.space_group_name_H-M   'P 1'
#
loop_
_entity.id
_entity.type
_entity.pdbx_description
1 polymer ?
#
loop_
_entity_poly.entity_id
_entity_poly.type
_entity_poly.pdbx_seq_one_letter_code
_entity_poly.pdbx_strand_id
1 'polypeptide(L)'
;MIEFEDRHVQSSIRSINAAVNKAKTEKSANLESFVKNVCQELGDKLVIPQDALGAFMILNNADQDQFAHWLTECVKNMAQVLQEEFNETNIKMKLKDLRVKPQNELFAKLIGCGKQCPFCAAPCEAGGQEHSEHFASLHRPTALGGYSFVLSKKLDTDICSSLVIAPNSTFRCDATNGERHHYKDYKDIFPDWKIPPDGSLEASDYWKYVLVKFNNKFAEEFNAKPADIPVTWNMITPQQAEESLNKSFNIK
;
A
#
# COMPACT_ATOMS: atom_id res chain seq x y z
N MET A 1 3.23 -24.19 10.15
CA MET A 1 1.93 -23.54 9.85
C MET A 1 1.95 -22.10 10.34
N ILE A 2 1.55 -21.16 9.49
CA ILE A 2 1.38 -19.75 9.88
C ILE A 2 0.06 -19.65 10.67
N GLU A 3 0.03 -18.89 11.78
CA GLU A 3 -1.16 -18.74 12.64
C GLU A 3 -2.45 -18.41 11.86
N PHE A 4 -2.31 -17.60 10.80
CA PHE A 4 -3.41 -17.23 9.92
C PHE A 4 -4.01 -18.41 9.14
N GLU A 5 -3.19 -19.37 8.73
CA GLU A 5 -3.62 -20.57 7.97
C GLU A 5 -4.47 -21.46 8.86
N ASP A 6 -3.99 -21.74 10.08
CA ASP A 6 -4.73 -22.51 11.07
C ASP A 6 -6.07 -21.86 11.39
N ARG A 7 -6.03 -20.56 11.67
CA ARG A 7 -7.24 -19.79 12.00
C ARG A 7 -8.26 -19.83 10.86
N HIS A 8 -7.80 -19.77 9.61
CA HIS A 8 -8.68 -19.87 8.45
C HIS A 8 -9.30 -21.26 8.32
N VAL A 9 -8.50 -22.34 8.43
CA VAL A 9 -8.98 -23.72 8.42
C VAL A 9 -10.03 -23.95 9.51
N GLN A 10 -9.73 -23.56 10.75
CA GLN A 10 -10.65 -23.69 11.88
C GLN A 10 -11.94 -22.86 11.69
N SER A 11 -11.84 -21.67 11.08
CA SER A 11 -13.01 -20.85 10.75
C SER A 11 -13.91 -21.51 9.71
N SER A 12 -13.32 -22.13 8.69
CA SER A 12 -14.06 -22.87 7.65
C SER A 12 -14.76 -24.09 8.23
N ILE A 13 -14.10 -24.88 9.07
CA ILE A 13 -14.71 -26.04 9.77
C ILE A 13 -15.90 -25.59 10.60
N ARG A 14 -15.73 -24.54 11.42
CA ARG A 14 -16.83 -24.01 12.25
C ARG A 14 -18.02 -23.59 11.39
N SER A 15 -17.77 -22.95 10.25
CA SER A 15 -18.81 -22.52 9.32
C SER A 15 -19.56 -23.69 8.71
N ILE A 16 -18.86 -24.74 8.28
CA ILE A 16 -19.45 -25.95 7.72
C ILE A 16 -20.29 -26.68 8.79
N ASN A 17 -19.73 -26.89 9.98
CA ASN A 17 -20.45 -27.57 11.06
C ASN A 17 -21.71 -26.80 11.49
N ALA A 18 -21.64 -25.47 11.52
CA ALA A 18 -22.81 -24.62 11.80
C ALA A 18 -23.90 -24.78 10.71
N ALA A 19 -23.51 -24.78 9.44
CA ALA A 19 -24.44 -24.98 8.32
C ALA A 19 -25.10 -26.37 8.36
N VAL A 20 -24.33 -27.43 8.62
CA VAL A 20 -24.83 -28.80 8.77
C VAL A 20 -25.82 -28.89 9.93
N ASN A 21 -25.48 -28.34 11.10
CA ASN A 21 -26.35 -28.37 12.27
C ASN A 21 -27.65 -27.59 12.03
N LYS A 22 -27.58 -26.44 11.35
CA LYS A 22 -28.77 -25.67 11.00
C LYS A 22 -29.67 -26.43 10.03
N ALA A 23 -29.12 -27.02 8.97
CA ALA A 23 -29.89 -27.84 8.02
C ALA A 23 -30.60 -29.03 8.70
N LYS A 24 -29.99 -29.63 9.74
CA LYS A 24 -30.65 -30.67 10.55
C LYS A 24 -31.88 -30.15 11.30
N THR A 25 -31.83 -28.92 11.81
CA THR A 25 -32.95 -28.34 12.57
C THR A 25 -34.15 -27.95 11.70
N GLU A 26 -33.93 -27.64 10.42
CA GLU A 26 -34.96 -27.17 9.49
C GLU A 26 -35.83 -28.30 8.89
N LYS A 27 -35.56 -29.57 9.22
CA LYS A 27 -36.27 -30.77 8.73
C LYS A 27 -36.47 -30.79 7.21
N SER A 28 -35.41 -31.18 6.52
CA SER A 28 -35.43 -31.32 5.06
C SER A 28 -36.16 -32.60 4.61
N ALA A 29 -36.89 -32.54 3.49
CA ALA A 29 -37.75 -33.64 3.03
C ALA A 29 -36.94 -34.84 2.47
N ASN A 30 -35.77 -34.57 1.92
CA ASN A 30 -34.86 -35.53 1.32
C ASN A 30 -33.42 -35.00 1.33
N LEU A 31 -32.45 -35.85 0.97
CA LEU A 31 -31.04 -35.45 1.01
C LEU A 31 -30.72 -34.29 0.07
N GLU A 32 -31.39 -34.21 -1.10
CA GLU A 32 -31.19 -33.08 -2.02
C GLU A 32 -31.53 -31.73 -1.35
N SER A 33 -32.66 -31.66 -0.67
CA SER A 33 -33.06 -30.46 0.09
C SER A 33 -32.11 -30.18 1.27
N PHE A 34 -31.61 -31.23 1.94
CA PHE A 34 -30.60 -31.09 2.99
C PHE A 34 -29.33 -30.40 2.49
N VAL A 35 -28.75 -30.94 1.40
CA VAL A 35 -27.49 -30.44 0.84
C VAL A 35 -27.68 -29.02 0.30
N LYS A 36 -28.81 -28.73 -0.34
CA LYS A 36 -29.14 -27.37 -0.79
C LYS A 36 -29.14 -26.36 0.36
N ASN A 37 -29.74 -26.71 1.50
CA ASN A 37 -29.75 -25.83 2.68
C ASN A 37 -28.32 -25.60 3.21
N VAL A 38 -27.50 -26.67 3.32
CA VAL A 38 -26.09 -26.54 3.73
C VAL A 38 -25.33 -25.60 2.79
N CYS A 39 -25.49 -25.76 1.47
CA CYS A 39 -24.81 -24.91 0.50
C CYS A 39 -25.29 -23.46 0.53
N GLN A 40 -26.59 -23.23 0.76
CA GLN A 40 -27.13 -21.88 0.91
C GLN A 40 -26.52 -21.16 2.12
N GLU A 41 -26.36 -21.85 3.26
CA GLU A 41 -25.73 -21.30 4.47
C GLU A 41 -24.22 -21.04 4.34
N LEU A 42 -23.60 -21.66 3.33
CA LEU A 42 -22.19 -21.52 3.02
C LEU A 42 -21.93 -20.60 1.83
N GLY A 43 -22.95 -20.16 1.09
CA GLY A 43 -22.77 -19.48 -0.20
C GLY A 43 -22.00 -18.16 -0.13
N ASP A 44 -22.04 -17.47 1.02
CA ASP A 44 -21.27 -16.26 1.29
C ASP A 44 -19.84 -16.54 1.80
N LYS A 45 -19.56 -17.78 2.22
CA LYS A 45 -18.31 -18.20 2.89
C LYS A 45 -17.44 -19.10 2.03
N LEU A 46 -18.04 -19.96 1.21
CA LEU A 46 -17.37 -20.97 0.40
C LEU A 46 -17.99 -21.00 -0.99
N VAL A 47 -17.12 -21.05 -2.00
CA VAL A 47 -17.54 -21.25 -3.38
C VAL A 47 -17.79 -22.75 -3.58
N ILE A 48 -19.06 -23.14 -3.67
CA ILE A 48 -19.47 -24.53 -3.91
C ILE A 48 -19.98 -24.64 -5.36
N PRO A 49 -19.31 -25.41 -6.22
CA PRO A 49 -19.74 -25.62 -7.59
C PRO A 49 -21.13 -26.29 -7.65
N GLN A 50 -22.05 -25.74 -8.45
CA GLN A 50 -23.42 -26.26 -8.56
C GLN A 50 -23.49 -27.61 -9.30
N ASP A 51 -22.54 -27.87 -10.20
CA ASP A 51 -22.35 -29.16 -10.86
C ASP A 51 -21.97 -30.28 -9.88
N ALA A 52 -21.26 -29.95 -8.81
CA ALA A 52 -20.98 -30.89 -7.73
C ALA A 52 -22.27 -31.38 -7.04
N LEU A 53 -23.33 -30.54 -6.99
CA LEU A 53 -24.61 -30.90 -6.38
C LEU A 53 -25.40 -31.93 -7.20
N GLY A 54 -25.26 -31.91 -8.53
CA GLY A 54 -25.92 -32.87 -9.42
C GLY A 54 -25.48 -34.32 -9.18
N ALA A 55 -24.22 -34.53 -8.80
CA ALA A 55 -23.68 -35.87 -8.54
C ALA A 55 -24.32 -36.56 -7.33
N PHE A 56 -24.84 -35.79 -6.36
CA PHE A 56 -25.45 -36.34 -5.13
C PHE A 56 -26.90 -36.79 -5.31
N MET A 57 -27.54 -36.50 -6.45
CA MET A 57 -28.95 -36.89 -6.69
C MET A 57 -29.15 -38.41 -6.66
N ILE A 58 -28.11 -39.21 -6.93
CA ILE A 58 -28.14 -40.68 -6.83
C ILE A 58 -28.38 -41.13 -5.37
N LEU A 59 -28.00 -40.31 -4.40
CA LEU A 59 -28.09 -40.60 -2.97
C LEU A 59 -29.34 -40.00 -2.31
N ASN A 60 -30.35 -39.55 -3.07
CA ASN A 60 -31.46 -38.78 -2.50
C ASN A 60 -32.26 -39.51 -1.41
N ASN A 61 -32.24 -40.84 -1.43
CA ASN A 61 -32.90 -41.71 -0.44
C ASN A 61 -32.00 -42.11 0.74
N ALA A 62 -30.76 -41.62 0.81
CA ALA A 62 -29.85 -41.92 1.91
C ALA A 62 -30.27 -41.18 3.20
N ASP A 63 -29.86 -41.74 4.33
CA ASP A 63 -30.14 -41.17 5.64
C ASP A 63 -29.39 -39.83 5.84
N GLN A 64 -30.14 -38.79 6.19
CA GLN A 64 -29.61 -37.43 6.32
C GLN A 64 -28.66 -37.30 7.52
N ASP A 65 -28.92 -38.01 8.61
CA ASP A 65 -28.11 -37.96 9.81
C ASP A 65 -26.75 -38.65 9.60
N GLN A 66 -26.76 -39.80 8.94
CA GLN A 66 -25.57 -40.51 8.51
C GLN A 66 -24.75 -39.67 7.53
N PHE A 67 -25.40 -39.05 6.53
CA PHE A 67 -24.72 -38.15 5.60
C PHE A 67 -24.04 -36.99 6.33
N ALA A 68 -24.77 -36.32 7.23
CA ALA A 68 -24.23 -35.19 7.97
C ALA A 68 -23.09 -35.59 8.91
N HIS A 69 -23.16 -36.77 9.53
CA HIS A 69 -22.06 -37.32 10.33
C HIS A 69 -20.81 -37.52 9.47
N TRP A 70 -20.93 -38.21 8.33
CA TRP A 70 -19.80 -38.44 7.44
C TRP A 70 -19.25 -37.15 6.83
N LEU A 71 -20.11 -36.19 6.47
CA LEU A 71 -19.66 -34.89 5.99
C LEU A 71 -18.80 -34.18 7.04
N THR A 72 -19.22 -34.22 8.31
CA THR A 72 -18.47 -33.61 9.42
C THR A 72 -17.12 -34.30 9.64
N GLU A 73 -17.08 -35.64 9.60
CA GLU A 73 -15.84 -36.42 9.72
C GLU A 73 -14.91 -36.18 8.52
N CYS A 74 -15.43 -36.13 7.30
CA CYS A 74 -14.66 -35.80 6.10
C CYS A 74 -14.06 -34.39 6.21
N VAL A 75 -14.81 -33.40 6.68
CA VAL A 75 -14.33 -32.03 6.88
C VAL A 75 -13.20 -31.98 7.91
N LYS A 76 -13.33 -32.73 9.01
CA LYS A 76 -12.29 -32.85 10.03
C LYS A 76 -11.02 -33.50 9.48
N ASN A 77 -11.15 -34.58 8.70
CA ASN A 77 -10.01 -35.24 8.08
C ASN A 77 -9.32 -34.34 7.04
N MET A 78 -10.09 -33.64 6.20
CA MET A 78 -9.54 -32.65 5.26
C MET A 78 -8.76 -31.55 5.98
N ALA A 79 -9.23 -31.10 7.14
CA ALA A 79 -8.52 -30.11 7.93
C ALA A 79 -7.16 -30.61 8.45
N GLN A 80 -7.08 -31.86 8.90
CA GLN A 80 -5.82 -32.46 9.34
C GLN A 80 -4.82 -32.53 8.18
N VAL A 81 -5.27 -33.02 7.02
CA VAL A 81 -4.43 -33.09 5.82
C VAL A 81 -3.93 -31.70 5.41
N LEU A 82 -4.81 -30.69 5.37
CA LEU A 82 -4.40 -29.31 5.05
C LEU A 82 -3.39 -28.75 6.06
N GLN A 83 -3.57 -29.03 7.36
CA GLN A 83 -2.63 -28.59 8.39
C GLN A 83 -1.26 -29.24 8.22
N GLU A 84 -1.20 -30.52 7.85
CA GLU A 84 0.05 -31.23 7.51
C GLU A 84 0.72 -30.60 6.28
N GLU A 85 -0.02 -30.38 5.19
CA GLU A 85 0.48 -29.72 3.98
C GLU A 85 1.02 -28.30 4.28
N PHE A 86 0.32 -27.53 5.12
CA PHE A 86 0.78 -26.19 5.54
C PHE A 86 2.01 -26.21 6.44
N ASN A 87 2.29 -27.34 7.11
CA ASN A 87 3.51 -27.54 7.88
C ASN A 87 4.70 -27.92 6.98
N GLU A 88 4.46 -28.66 5.90
CA GLU A 88 5.50 -29.07 4.95
C GLU A 88 5.88 -27.98 3.94
N THR A 89 5.00 -27.00 3.72
CA THR A 89 5.22 -25.90 2.78
C THR A 89 5.87 -24.69 3.45
N ASN A 90 6.98 -24.21 2.87
CA ASN A 90 7.63 -22.97 3.30
C ASN A 90 7.07 -21.74 2.58
N ILE A 91 7.35 -20.54 3.11
CA ILE A 91 6.85 -19.27 2.57
C ILE A 91 7.21 -19.04 1.09
N LYS A 92 8.38 -19.51 0.62
CA LYS A 92 8.79 -19.32 -0.77
C LYS A 92 7.95 -20.15 -1.72
N MET A 93 7.57 -21.36 -1.32
CA MET A 93 6.66 -22.20 -2.10
C MET A 93 5.29 -21.55 -2.17
N LYS A 94 4.75 -21.15 -1.01
CA LYS A 94 3.45 -20.45 -0.91
C LYS A 94 3.39 -19.22 -1.80
N LEU A 95 4.41 -18.36 -1.76
CA LEU A 95 4.48 -17.16 -2.59
C LEU A 95 4.54 -17.43 -4.10
N LYS A 96 5.07 -18.60 -4.54
CA LYS A 96 5.09 -18.98 -5.96
C LYS A 96 3.71 -19.40 -6.47
N ASP A 97 2.88 -19.95 -5.60
CA ASP A 97 1.57 -20.48 -5.97
C ASP A 97 0.45 -19.42 -5.92
N LEU A 98 0.75 -18.21 -5.43
CA LEU A 98 -0.19 -17.10 -5.43
C LEU A 98 -0.46 -16.61 -6.87
N ARG A 99 -1.74 -16.35 -7.17
CA ARG A 99 -2.17 -15.79 -8.46
C ARG A 99 -1.59 -14.39 -8.73
N VAL A 100 -1.34 -13.65 -7.67
CA VAL A 100 -0.71 -12.33 -7.71
C VAL A 100 0.69 -12.41 -7.13
N LYS A 101 1.57 -11.52 -7.56
CA LYS A 101 2.89 -11.34 -6.96
C LYS A 101 2.76 -10.34 -5.81
N PRO A 102 2.79 -10.76 -4.52
CA PRO A 102 2.51 -9.85 -3.42
C PRO A 102 3.48 -8.68 -3.35
N GLN A 103 4.73 -8.89 -3.77
CA GLN A 103 5.72 -7.81 -3.90
C GLN A 103 5.25 -6.73 -4.87
N ASN A 104 4.61 -7.09 -5.99
CA ASN A 104 4.10 -6.11 -6.96
C ASN A 104 2.91 -5.35 -6.38
N GLU A 105 2.00 -6.05 -5.69
CA GLU A 105 0.86 -5.43 -5.01
C GLU A 105 1.33 -4.46 -3.91
N LEU A 106 2.35 -4.84 -3.15
CA LEU A 106 2.98 -3.98 -2.15
C LEU A 106 3.67 -2.79 -2.80
N PHE A 107 4.44 -2.98 -3.87
CA PHE A 107 5.07 -1.87 -4.60
C PHE A 107 4.05 -0.91 -5.17
N ALA A 108 2.97 -1.41 -5.80
CA ALA A 108 1.90 -0.57 -6.33
C ALA A 108 1.20 0.25 -5.23
N LYS A 109 1.06 -0.32 -4.02
CA LYS A 109 0.53 0.39 -2.86
C LYS A 109 1.51 1.41 -2.26
N LEU A 110 2.79 1.07 -2.20
CA LEU A 110 3.83 1.90 -1.56
C LEU A 110 4.30 3.05 -2.46
N ILE A 111 4.45 2.81 -3.77
CA ILE A 111 4.90 3.81 -4.75
C ILE A 111 3.75 4.74 -5.15
N GLY A 112 2.49 4.32 -4.94
CA GLY A 112 1.31 5.06 -5.37
C GLY A 112 1.26 5.19 -6.88
N CYS A 113 0.82 6.33 -7.39
CA CYS A 113 0.76 6.60 -8.84
C CYS A 113 2.13 6.88 -9.48
N GLY A 114 3.23 6.90 -8.71
CA GLY A 114 4.58 7.15 -9.20
C GLY A 114 4.88 8.60 -9.62
N LYS A 115 3.89 9.51 -9.56
CA LYS A 115 4.10 10.95 -9.80
C LYS A 115 4.91 11.58 -8.66
N GLN A 116 5.69 12.61 -8.99
CA GLN A 116 6.54 13.33 -8.05
C GLN A 116 6.35 14.83 -8.17
N CYS A 117 6.49 15.55 -7.05
CA CYS A 117 6.35 17.00 -7.01
C CYS A 117 7.31 17.64 -8.03
N PRO A 118 6.85 18.57 -8.88
CA PRO A 118 7.64 19.11 -9.98
C PRO A 118 8.87 19.93 -9.54
N PHE A 119 8.95 20.28 -8.25
CA PHE A 119 10.01 21.13 -7.71
C PHE A 119 11.01 20.38 -6.83
N CYS A 120 10.53 19.55 -5.90
CA CYS A 120 11.43 18.81 -5.00
C CYS A 120 11.46 17.30 -5.27
N ALA A 121 10.68 16.80 -6.22
CA ALA A 121 10.54 15.38 -6.54
C ALA A 121 10.04 14.49 -5.37
N ALA A 122 9.42 15.08 -4.34
CA ALA A 122 8.73 14.31 -3.30
C ALA A 122 7.63 13.44 -3.94
N PRO A 123 7.49 12.16 -3.56
CA PRO A 123 6.49 11.26 -4.15
C PRO A 123 5.07 11.71 -3.83
N CYS A 124 4.14 11.43 -4.74
CA CYS A 124 2.72 11.67 -4.52
C CYS A 124 2.18 10.78 -3.39
N GLU A 125 1.40 11.37 -2.50
CA GLU A 125 0.79 10.70 -1.35
C GLU A 125 -0.73 10.49 -1.50
N ALA A 126 -1.32 10.88 -2.64
CA ALA A 126 -2.77 10.85 -2.84
C ALA A 126 -3.40 9.44 -2.77
N GLY A 127 -2.59 8.39 -2.64
CA GLY A 127 -3.05 7.02 -2.43
C GLY A 127 -3.71 6.42 -3.67
N GLY A 128 -3.61 5.09 -3.80
CA GLY A 128 -4.15 4.38 -4.96
C GLY A 128 -3.47 4.77 -6.29
N GLN A 129 -3.97 4.17 -7.37
CA GLN A 129 -3.47 4.45 -8.73
C GLN A 129 -4.23 5.60 -9.40
N GLU A 130 -5.53 5.75 -9.11
CA GLU A 130 -6.42 6.72 -9.76
C GLU A 130 -6.75 7.88 -8.82
N HIS A 131 -6.32 9.09 -9.17
CA HIS A 131 -6.69 10.35 -8.51
C HIS A 131 -6.41 11.53 -9.45
N SER A 132 -7.18 12.61 -9.31
CA SER A 132 -7.08 13.80 -10.17
C SER A 132 -6.16 14.90 -9.64
N GLU A 133 -5.80 14.87 -8.36
CA GLU A 133 -4.94 15.87 -7.72
C GLU A 133 -3.78 15.17 -7.01
N HIS A 134 -2.57 15.68 -7.21
CA HIS A 134 -1.32 15.19 -6.63
C HIS A 134 -0.86 16.11 -5.51
N PHE A 135 -0.41 15.54 -4.40
CA PHE A 135 0.16 16.29 -3.29
C PHE A 135 1.19 15.47 -2.54
N ALA A 136 2.00 16.15 -1.74
CA ALA A 136 2.85 15.56 -0.71
C ALA A 136 2.63 16.35 0.58
N SER A 137 2.48 15.66 1.71
CA SER A 137 2.31 16.31 3.01
C SER A 137 3.62 16.90 3.51
N LEU A 138 4.75 16.29 3.13
CA LEU A 138 6.08 16.74 3.48
C LEU A 138 6.91 17.06 2.23
N HIS A 139 7.10 18.35 1.97
CA HIS A 139 8.03 18.80 0.94
C HIS A 139 9.48 18.83 1.46
N ARG A 140 10.42 18.63 0.55
CA ARG A 140 11.87 18.61 0.81
C ARG A 140 12.56 19.75 0.06
N PRO A 141 13.82 20.09 0.38
CA PRO A 141 14.56 21.11 -0.35
C PRO A 141 14.55 20.84 -1.86
N THR A 142 14.35 21.89 -2.65
CA THR A 142 14.26 21.76 -4.12
C THR A 142 15.57 21.30 -4.75
N ALA A 143 16.70 21.45 -4.05
CA ALA A 143 17.97 20.79 -4.35
C ALA A 143 17.83 19.29 -4.63
N LEU A 144 16.95 18.58 -3.92
CA LEU A 144 16.73 17.13 -4.11
C LEU A 144 15.94 16.82 -5.38
N GLY A 145 15.29 17.82 -5.97
CA GLY A 145 14.68 17.77 -7.29
C GLY A 145 15.56 18.37 -8.39
N GLY A 146 16.81 18.73 -8.09
CA GLY A 146 17.77 19.27 -9.06
C GLY A 146 17.69 20.78 -9.29
N TYR A 147 16.88 21.52 -8.53
CA TYR A 147 16.82 22.97 -8.67
C TYR A 147 18.08 23.63 -8.11
N SER A 148 18.58 24.60 -8.87
CA SER A 148 19.75 25.39 -8.54
C SER A 148 19.59 26.83 -9.00
N PHE A 149 20.33 27.74 -8.38
CA PHE A 149 20.36 29.15 -8.78
C PHE A 149 21.05 29.30 -10.13
N VAL A 150 20.38 29.96 -11.09
CA VAL A 150 20.88 30.13 -12.48
C VAL A 150 22.30 30.70 -12.55
N LEU A 151 22.61 31.70 -11.74
CA LEU A 151 23.91 32.40 -11.79
C LEU A 151 25.02 31.64 -11.07
N SER A 152 24.79 31.24 -9.82
CA SER A 152 25.82 30.59 -9.01
C SER A 152 25.97 29.11 -9.34
N LYS A 153 24.94 28.50 -9.94
CA LYS A 153 24.73 27.07 -10.15
C LYS A 153 24.63 26.26 -8.85
N LYS A 154 24.51 26.92 -7.68
CA LYS A 154 24.40 26.22 -6.40
C LYS A 154 23.00 25.66 -6.22
N LEU A 155 22.92 24.43 -5.71
CA LEU A 155 21.65 23.79 -5.35
C LEU A 155 20.86 24.64 -4.33
N ASP A 156 19.53 24.63 -4.48
CA ASP A 156 18.62 25.49 -3.70
C ASP A 156 18.07 24.76 -2.46
N THR A 157 18.29 25.35 -1.28
CA THR A 157 17.86 24.80 0.00
C THR A 157 16.39 25.06 0.32
N ASP A 158 15.73 25.96 -0.41
CA ASP A 158 14.33 26.33 -0.17
C ASP A 158 13.37 25.18 -0.48
N ILE A 159 12.22 25.19 0.20
CA ILE A 159 11.14 24.20 0.00
C ILE A 159 9.99 24.77 -0.82
N CYS A 160 9.32 23.89 -1.56
CA CYS A 160 8.21 24.24 -2.47
C CYS A 160 7.11 25.03 -1.75
N SER A 161 6.73 24.59 -0.56
CA SER A 161 5.66 25.20 0.24
C SER A 161 5.92 26.66 0.60
N SER A 162 7.18 27.05 0.82
CA SER A 162 7.59 28.43 1.10
C SER A 162 7.73 29.23 -0.19
N LEU A 163 8.25 28.59 -1.24
CA LEU A 163 8.43 29.21 -2.55
C LEU A 163 7.09 29.62 -3.17
N VAL A 164 6.04 28.79 -3.08
CA VAL A 164 4.71 29.09 -3.68
C VAL A 164 3.98 30.25 -3.02
N ILE A 165 4.38 30.69 -1.82
CA ILE A 165 3.80 31.87 -1.15
C ILE A 165 4.72 33.10 -1.19
N ALA A 166 5.98 32.93 -1.59
CA ALA A 166 6.93 34.02 -1.68
C ALA A 166 6.60 34.93 -2.89
N PRO A 167 6.45 36.25 -2.72
CA PRO A 167 5.89 37.13 -3.75
C PRO A 167 6.77 37.24 -5.02
N ASN A 168 8.08 37.15 -4.86
CA ASN A 168 9.07 37.35 -5.93
C ASN A 168 9.89 36.09 -6.26
N SER A 169 9.50 34.92 -5.73
CA SER A 169 10.16 33.66 -6.06
C SER A 169 9.79 33.26 -7.49
N THR A 170 10.77 32.75 -8.23
CA THR A 170 10.56 32.30 -9.62
C THR A 170 11.29 31.00 -9.89
N PHE A 171 10.74 30.20 -10.80
CA PHE A 171 11.32 28.96 -11.28
C PHE A 171 11.41 28.94 -12.80
N ARG A 172 12.18 27.97 -13.29
CA ARG A 172 12.33 27.61 -14.70
C ARG A 172 12.43 26.10 -14.75
N CYS A 173 11.76 25.47 -15.70
CA CYS A 173 11.85 24.03 -15.90
C CYS A 173 11.66 23.69 -17.38
N ASP A 174 11.81 22.42 -17.72
CA ASP A 174 11.64 21.95 -19.10
C ASP A 174 10.22 22.20 -19.61
N ALA A 175 9.20 22.08 -18.75
CA ALA A 175 7.81 22.37 -19.10
C ALA A 175 7.57 23.84 -19.49
N THR A 176 8.45 24.76 -19.04
CA THR A 176 8.39 26.18 -19.40
C THR A 176 9.39 26.54 -20.50
N ASN A 177 10.04 25.57 -21.16
CA ASN A 177 11.15 25.80 -22.09
C ASN A 177 12.24 26.73 -21.50
N GLY A 178 12.44 26.69 -20.18
CA GLY A 178 13.38 27.57 -19.48
C GLY A 178 12.91 29.02 -19.29
N GLU A 179 11.67 29.36 -19.65
CA GLU A 179 11.07 30.65 -19.33
C GLU A 179 10.83 30.78 -17.83
N ARG A 180 10.89 32.03 -17.33
CA ARG A 180 10.77 32.33 -15.91
C ARG A 180 9.29 32.45 -15.53
N HIS A 181 8.86 31.66 -14.56
CA HIS A 181 7.51 31.71 -14.00
C HIS A 181 7.56 31.94 -12.49
N HIS A 182 6.50 32.54 -11.94
CA HIS A 182 6.37 32.71 -10.50
C HIS A 182 5.89 31.42 -9.84
N TYR A 183 6.47 31.05 -8.70
CA TYR A 183 6.04 29.84 -7.98
C TYR A 183 4.59 29.91 -7.53
N LYS A 184 4.06 31.08 -7.16
CA LYS A 184 2.64 31.25 -6.80
C LYS A 184 1.66 30.91 -7.93
N ASP A 185 2.13 30.99 -9.18
CA ASP A 185 1.34 30.75 -10.39
C ASP A 185 1.67 29.37 -11.01
N TYR A 186 2.27 28.45 -10.23
CA TYR A 186 2.70 27.14 -10.73
C TYR A 186 1.58 26.30 -11.34
N LYS A 187 0.32 26.54 -10.94
CA LYS A 187 -0.84 25.81 -11.46
C LYS A 187 -1.10 26.04 -12.95
N ASP A 188 -0.56 27.11 -13.53
CA ASP A 188 -0.61 27.33 -14.98
C ASP A 188 0.21 26.28 -15.74
N ILE A 189 1.22 25.69 -15.09
CA ILE A 189 2.13 24.68 -15.65
C ILE A 189 1.82 23.28 -15.11
N PHE A 190 1.48 23.19 -13.82
CA PHE A 190 1.21 21.94 -13.10
C PHE A 190 -0.18 22.00 -12.43
N PRO A 191 -1.28 21.98 -13.22
CA PRO A 191 -2.64 22.21 -12.71
C PRO A 191 -3.14 21.09 -11.78
N ASP A 192 -2.61 19.89 -11.95
CA ASP A 192 -2.89 18.68 -11.18
C ASP A 192 -2.13 18.61 -9.86
N TRP A 193 -1.16 19.50 -9.61
CA TRP A 193 -0.43 19.55 -8.35
C TRP A 193 -1.04 20.51 -7.35
N LYS A 194 -1.05 20.09 -6.09
CA LYS A 194 -1.40 20.89 -4.92
C LYS A 194 -0.23 20.90 -3.95
N ILE A 195 0.38 22.08 -3.85
CA ILE A 195 1.47 22.38 -2.93
C ILE A 195 0.92 23.37 -1.91
N PRO A 196 0.46 22.89 -0.74
CA PRO A 196 0.01 23.79 0.31
C PRO A 196 1.21 24.47 0.97
N PRO A 197 1.02 25.68 1.54
CA PRO A 197 1.96 26.24 2.48
C PRO A 197 2.11 25.28 3.66
N ASP A 198 3.34 24.99 4.06
CA ASP A 198 3.64 24.23 5.27
C ASP A 198 3.66 25.22 6.43
N GLY A 199 3.04 24.87 7.57
CA GLY A 199 3.04 25.71 8.76
C GLY A 199 4.44 26.00 9.30
N SER A 200 5.43 25.14 9.00
CA SER A 200 6.83 25.37 9.37
C SER A 200 7.58 26.31 8.43
N LEU A 201 7.17 26.36 7.15
CA LEU A 201 7.89 27.01 6.04
C LEU A 201 9.37 26.58 5.89
N GLU A 202 9.77 25.46 6.49
CA GLU A 202 11.12 24.92 6.43
C GLU A 202 11.14 23.42 6.15
N ALA A 203 12.24 22.91 5.59
CA ALA A 203 12.43 21.46 5.48
C ALA A 203 12.48 20.80 6.86
N SER A 204 11.99 19.55 6.95
CA SER A 204 12.17 18.74 8.16
C SER A 204 13.65 18.48 8.44
N ASP A 205 14.00 18.25 9.71
CA ASP A 205 15.38 17.97 10.11
C ASP A 205 15.95 16.75 9.38
N TYR A 206 15.10 15.78 9.05
CA TYR A 206 15.46 14.66 8.20
C TYR A 206 15.99 15.12 6.83
N TRP A 207 15.22 15.92 6.08
CA TRP A 207 15.62 16.34 4.74
C TRP A 207 16.78 17.33 4.76
N LYS A 208 16.86 18.17 5.81
CA LYS A 208 18.05 19.02 6.07
C LYS A 208 19.30 18.15 6.23
N TYR A 209 19.23 17.14 7.09
CA TYR A 209 20.33 16.19 7.33
C TYR A 209 20.73 15.40 6.07
N VAL A 210 19.75 14.93 5.27
CA VAL A 210 20.00 14.26 3.98
C VAL A 210 20.77 15.19 3.04
N LEU A 211 20.33 16.44 2.87
CA LEU A 211 21.02 17.37 1.98
C LEU A 211 22.44 17.67 2.48
N VAL A 212 22.65 17.89 3.78
CA VAL A 212 24.00 18.10 4.35
C VAL A 212 24.92 16.92 4.02
N LYS A 213 24.45 15.70 4.27
CA LYS A 213 25.25 14.47 4.12
C LYS A 213 25.60 14.15 2.67
N PHE A 214 24.71 14.49 1.74
CA PHE A 214 24.83 14.11 0.33
C PHE A 214 24.96 15.29 -0.63
N ASN A 215 25.23 16.51 -0.12
CA ASN A 215 25.28 17.75 -0.89
C ASN A 215 26.13 17.64 -2.16
N ASN A 216 27.35 17.12 -2.03
CA ASN A 216 28.26 16.95 -3.17
C ASN A 216 27.76 15.91 -4.18
N LYS A 217 27.08 14.85 -3.73
CA LYS A 217 26.54 13.82 -4.63
C LYS A 217 25.37 14.36 -5.45
N PHE A 218 24.47 15.12 -4.82
CA PHE A 218 23.41 15.80 -5.56
C PHE A 218 23.98 16.82 -6.55
N ALA A 219 25.01 17.56 -6.16
CA ALA A 219 25.65 18.52 -7.05
C ALA A 219 26.27 17.83 -8.27
N GLU A 220 26.93 16.68 -8.09
CA GLU A 220 27.47 15.87 -9.17
C GLU A 220 26.36 15.33 -10.09
N GLU A 221 25.33 14.69 -9.52
CA GLU A 221 24.20 14.11 -10.26
C GLU A 221 23.50 15.16 -11.15
N PHE A 222 23.27 16.35 -10.61
CA PHE A 222 22.55 17.42 -11.29
C PHE A 222 23.46 18.38 -12.08
N ASN A 223 24.76 18.07 -12.21
CA ASN A 223 25.74 18.94 -12.86
C ASN A 223 25.68 20.40 -12.34
N ALA A 224 25.53 20.53 -11.03
CA ALA A 224 25.38 21.76 -10.27
C ALA A 224 26.57 21.95 -9.31
N LYS A 225 26.58 23.06 -8.57
CA LYS A 225 27.48 23.27 -7.43
C LYS A 225 26.76 22.89 -6.13
N PRO A 226 27.51 22.47 -5.10
CA PRO A 226 26.92 22.21 -3.78
C PRO A 226 26.12 23.41 -3.26
N ALA A 227 25.03 23.11 -2.55
CA ALA A 227 24.23 24.10 -1.85
C ALA A 227 25.05 24.80 -0.76
N ASP A 228 24.74 26.07 -0.50
CA ASP A 228 25.24 26.79 0.67
C ASP A 228 24.44 26.36 1.91
N ILE A 229 24.91 25.33 2.60
CA ILE A 229 24.21 24.75 3.74
C ILE A 229 24.29 25.68 4.96
N PRO A 230 23.14 26.07 5.57
CA PRO A 230 23.13 26.83 6.81
C PRO A 230 23.90 26.11 7.93
N VAL A 231 24.64 26.86 8.76
CA VAL A 231 25.44 26.30 9.86
C VAL A 231 24.59 25.45 10.80
N THR A 232 23.35 25.86 11.06
CA THR A 232 22.40 25.13 11.92
C THR A 232 22.07 23.73 11.40
N TRP A 233 22.07 23.51 10.08
CA TRP A 233 21.77 22.19 9.51
C TRP A 233 22.91 21.20 9.75
N ASN A 234 24.15 21.68 9.84
CA ASN A 234 25.31 20.85 10.17
C ASN A 234 25.30 20.36 11.63
N MET A 235 24.46 20.96 12.48
CA MET A 235 24.30 20.57 13.89
C MET A 235 23.22 19.51 14.09
N ILE A 236 22.44 19.18 13.06
CA ILE A 236 21.39 18.18 13.14
C ILE A 236 22.02 16.79 13.26
N THR A 237 21.69 16.10 14.35
CA THR A 237 22.18 14.75 14.61
C THR A 237 21.35 13.69 13.86
N PRO A 238 21.91 12.49 13.61
CA PRO A 238 21.14 11.38 13.02
C PRO A 238 19.86 11.05 13.82
N GLN A 239 19.93 11.14 15.15
CA GLN A 239 18.79 10.88 16.03
C GLN A 239 17.69 11.94 15.85
N GLN A 240 18.04 13.22 15.77
CA GLN A 240 17.06 14.28 15.50
C GLN A 240 16.41 14.13 14.11
N ALA A 241 17.20 13.76 13.11
CA ALA A 241 16.68 13.45 11.77
C ALA A 241 15.68 12.27 11.80
N GLU A 242 16.00 11.19 12.52
CA GLU A 242 15.11 10.04 12.70
C GLU A 242 13.83 10.40 13.49
N GLU A 243 13.96 11.13 14.60
CA GLU A 243 12.81 11.60 15.39
C GLU A 243 11.90 12.50 14.58
N SER A 244 12.46 13.39 13.76
CA SER A 244 11.69 14.26 12.85
C SER A 244 10.93 13.44 11.81
N LEU A 245 11.57 12.41 11.23
CA LEU A 245 10.93 11.51 10.28
C LEU A 245 9.75 10.74 10.92
N ASN A 246 9.96 10.17 12.12
CA ASN A 246 8.93 9.43 12.84
C ASN A 246 7.74 10.32 13.20
N LYS A 247 7.99 11.57 13.62
CA LYS A 247 6.94 12.57 13.87
C LYS A 247 6.13 12.90 12.62
N SER A 248 6.80 13.09 11.48
CA SER A 248 6.12 13.41 10.21
C SER A 248 5.19 12.30 9.71
N PHE A 249 5.55 11.03 9.94
CA PHE A 249 4.79 9.88 9.44
C PHE A 249 4.00 9.13 10.52
N ASN A 250 3.91 9.66 11.74
CA ASN A 250 3.26 9.03 12.88
C ASN A 250 3.71 7.57 13.12
N ILE A 251 4.98 7.27 12.83
CA ILE A 251 5.57 5.94 13.06
C ILE A 251 5.81 5.85 14.57
N LYS A 252 5.05 4.99 15.24
CA LYS A 252 5.20 4.68 16.66
C LYS A 252 6.23 3.59 16.89
#